data_AF-A0A4P9WH51-F1
#
_entry.id   AF-A0A4P9WH51-F1
#
_cell.length_a   1.000
_cell.length_b   1.000
_cell.length_c   1.000
_cell.angle_alpha   90.00
_cell.angle_beta   90.00
_cell.angle_gamma   90.00
#
_symmetry.space_group_name_H-M   'P 1'
#
loop_
_entity.id
_entity.type
_entity.pdbx_description
1 polymer ?
#
loop_
_entity_poly.entity_id
_entity_poly.type
_entity_poly.pdbx_seq_one_letter_code
_entity_poly.pdbx_strand_id
1 'polypeptide(L)'
;ANDAVLPAVNPHQTVPLPTYRANLHEMIQTLKSLPTPPRILLITPPPVDAHRWGTRTKPADQPPAVADREFAYTKQYRDVCIDVGKDERVPVVDTWPLFLGDSLAFDAGVLQDILSDGLHLAAEGNKRLGKAVLDLVLLEWPDLDPEAMPSVLPWHGDVDKTAIPETFFGRVRG
;
A
#
# COMPACT_ATOMS: atom_id res chain seq x y z
N ALA A 1 -2.99 -1.54 -8.05
CA ALA A 1 -3.98 -2.42 -8.71
C ALA A 1 -4.67 -1.72 -9.90
N ASN A 2 -4.83 -0.39 -9.87
CA ASN A 2 -5.43 0.36 -10.98
C ASN A 2 -4.65 0.23 -12.29
N ASP A 3 -3.33 0.19 -12.22
CA ASP A 3 -2.43 0.06 -13.38
C ASP A 3 -2.49 -1.30 -14.08
N ALA A 4 -2.86 -2.35 -13.33
CA ALA A 4 -2.83 -3.75 -13.76
C ALA A 4 -4.10 -4.19 -14.51
N VAL A 5 -4.72 -3.28 -15.24
CA VAL A 5 -5.89 -3.56 -16.09
C VAL A 5 -5.45 -4.25 -17.36
N LEU A 6 -6.19 -5.29 -17.77
CA LEU A 6 -5.98 -5.98 -19.04
C LEU A 6 -6.22 -5.01 -20.21
N PRO A 7 -5.20 -4.74 -21.06
CA PRO A 7 -5.33 -3.82 -22.17
C PRO A 7 -6.47 -4.16 -23.15
N ALA A 8 -6.75 -5.45 -23.31
CA ALA A 8 -7.81 -5.94 -24.19
C ALA A 8 -9.23 -5.66 -23.67
N VAL A 9 -9.40 -5.43 -22.36
CA VAL A 9 -10.71 -5.22 -21.73
C VAL A 9 -10.96 -3.72 -21.51
N ASN A 10 -9.95 -2.98 -21.06
CA ASN A 10 -10.07 -1.54 -20.80
C ASN A 10 -8.73 -0.82 -21.08
N PRO A 11 -8.48 -0.44 -22.34
CA PRO A 11 -7.21 0.15 -22.77
C PRO A 11 -6.98 1.56 -22.22
N HIS A 12 -8.01 2.22 -21.67
CA HIS A 12 -7.90 3.58 -21.14
C HIS A 12 -7.31 3.63 -19.72
N GLN A 13 -7.40 2.53 -18.96
CA GLN A 13 -6.96 2.46 -17.57
C GLN A 13 -5.71 1.60 -17.36
N THR A 14 -5.28 0.86 -18.39
CA THR A 14 -4.05 0.07 -18.31
C THR A 14 -2.82 0.98 -18.36
N VAL A 15 -1.79 0.64 -17.58
CA VAL A 15 -0.48 1.28 -17.67
C VAL A 15 0.53 0.21 -18.07
N PRO A 16 1.21 0.31 -19.21
CA PRO A 16 2.23 -0.67 -19.62
C PRO A 16 3.33 -0.84 -18.56
N LEU A 17 3.84 -2.06 -18.38
CA LEU A 17 4.87 -2.35 -17.36
C LEU A 17 6.12 -1.43 -17.44
N PRO A 18 6.65 -1.09 -18.64
CA PRO A 18 7.76 -0.14 -18.73
C PRO A 18 7.40 1.25 -18.19
N THR A 19 6.19 1.72 -18.48
CA THR A 19 5.68 3.01 -17.98
C THR A 19 5.44 2.94 -16.47
N TYR A 20 4.84 1.87 -15.96
CA TYR A 20 4.65 1.67 -14.53
C TYR A 20 5.99 1.69 -13.78
N ARG A 21 7.01 0.99 -14.28
CA ARG A 21 8.37 1.02 -13.74
C ARG A 21 8.94 2.44 -13.74
N ALA A 22 8.88 3.13 -14.88
CA ALA A 22 9.39 4.49 -15.01
C ALA A 22 8.71 5.47 -14.03
N ASN A 23 7.39 5.38 -13.91
CA ASN A 23 6.61 6.20 -12.99
C ASN A 23 7.02 5.96 -11.53
N LEU A 24 7.24 4.70 -11.12
CA LEU A 24 7.70 4.40 -9.76
C LEU A 24 9.08 5.01 -9.48
N HIS A 25 10.04 4.86 -10.40
CA HIS A 25 11.35 5.51 -10.25
C HIS A 25 11.21 7.04 -10.16
N GLU A 26 10.43 7.65 -11.05
CA GLU A 26 10.25 9.10 -11.08
C GLU A 26 9.64 9.61 -9.77
N MET A 27 8.60 8.95 -9.24
CA MET A 27 8.00 9.32 -7.96
C MET A 27 9.03 9.23 -6.81
N ILE A 28 9.78 8.14 -6.73
CA ILE A 28 10.78 7.92 -5.67
C ILE A 28 11.90 8.96 -5.75
N GLN A 29 12.45 9.19 -6.94
CA GLN A 29 13.54 10.15 -7.15
C GLN A 29 13.08 11.59 -6.89
N THR A 30 11.86 11.92 -7.29
CA THR A 30 11.25 13.22 -6.98
C THR A 30 11.17 13.44 -5.47
N LEU A 31 10.65 12.48 -4.71
CA LEU A 31 10.58 12.57 -3.26
C LEU A 31 11.97 12.64 -2.61
N LYS A 32 12.94 11.87 -3.10
CA LYS A 32 14.33 11.92 -2.63
C LYS A 32 15.04 13.25 -2.90
N SER A 33 14.60 14.01 -3.91
CA SER A 33 15.20 15.30 -4.26
C SER A 33 14.70 16.49 -3.42
N LEU A 34 13.70 16.28 -2.56
CA LEU A 34 13.17 17.34 -1.70
C LEU A 34 14.23 17.82 -0.69
N PRO A 35 14.18 19.09 -0.23
CA PRO A 35 15.13 19.60 0.76
C PRO A 35 15.16 18.79 2.06
N THR A 36 14.02 18.25 2.45
CA THR A 36 13.86 17.29 3.54
C THR A 36 13.21 16.02 2.97
N PRO A 37 14.01 15.07 2.45
CA PRO A 37 13.48 13.86 1.85
C PRO A 37 12.67 13.04 2.87
N PRO A 38 11.47 12.57 2.51
CA PRO A 38 10.72 11.68 3.38
C PRO A 38 11.34 10.28 3.38
N ARG A 39 10.97 9.50 4.40
CA ARG A 39 11.15 8.04 4.39
C ARG A 39 10.11 7.43 3.45
N ILE A 40 10.57 6.60 2.53
CA ILE A 40 9.75 6.01 1.47
C ILE A 40 9.73 4.51 1.71
N LEU A 41 8.55 3.90 1.64
CA LEU A 41 8.35 2.48 1.46
C LEU A 41 7.42 2.26 0.28
N LEU A 42 7.54 1.13 -0.40
CA LEU A 42 6.60 0.71 -1.44
C LEU A 42 5.68 -0.40 -0.92
N ILE A 43 4.47 -0.45 -1.45
CA ILE A 43 3.51 -1.52 -1.21
C ILE A 43 3.15 -2.11 -2.57
N THR A 44 3.37 -3.42 -2.75
CA THR A 44 3.02 -4.08 -4.02
C THR A 44 1.49 -4.13 -4.18
N PRO A 45 0.96 -4.08 -5.42
CA PRO A 45 -0.47 -4.34 -5.63
C PRO A 45 -0.86 -5.72 -5.06
N PRO A 46 -1.99 -5.80 -4.32
CA PRO A 46 -2.45 -7.06 -3.77
C PRO A 46 -2.84 -8.05 -4.87
N PRO A 47 -2.82 -9.37 -4.60
CA PRO A 47 -3.46 -10.35 -5.46
C PRO A 47 -4.94 -10.02 -5.66
N VAL A 48 -5.47 -10.36 -6.84
CA VAL A 48 -6.86 -10.11 -7.23
C VAL A 48 -7.61 -11.43 -7.37
N ASP A 49 -8.86 -11.46 -6.90
CA ASP A 49 -9.83 -12.49 -7.28
C ASP A 49 -10.63 -11.97 -8.47
N ALA A 50 -10.16 -12.32 -9.66
CA ALA A 50 -10.75 -11.90 -10.92
C ALA A 50 -12.22 -12.33 -11.05
N HIS A 51 -12.58 -13.50 -10.53
CA HIS A 51 -13.94 -14.01 -10.63
C HIS A 51 -14.90 -13.16 -9.80
N ARG A 52 -14.56 -12.91 -8.52
CA ARG A 52 -15.37 -12.04 -7.65
C ARG A 52 -15.43 -10.62 -8.18
N TRP A 53 -14.32 -10.10 -8.66
CA TRP A 53 -14.26 -8.76 -9.24
C TRP A 53 -15.14 -8.60 -10.48
N GLY A 54 -15.11 -9.56 -11.40
CA GLY A 54 -15.94 -9.58 -12.61
C GLY A 54 -17.43 -9.82 -12.36
N THR A 55 -17.80 -10.38 -11.20
CA THR A 55 -19.20 -10.68 -10.83
C THR A 55 -19.80 -9.69 -9.83
N ARG A 56 -19.02 -8.75 -9.29
CA ARG A 56 -19.44 -7.84 -8.20
C ARG A 56 -20.70 -7.01 -8.46
N THR A 57 -21.03 -6.73 -9.73
CA THR A 57 -22.20 -5.92 -10.14
C THR A 57 -23.29 -6.74 -10.83
N LYS A 58 -23.10 -8.06 -10.95
CA LYS A 58 -23.97 -8.95 -11.71
C LYS A 58 -24.92 -9.70 -10.77
N PRO A 59 -26.22 -9.82 -11.14
CA PRO A 59 -27.11 -10.80 -10.52
C PRO A 59 -26.58 -12.24 -10.73
N ALA A 60 -26.83 -13.14 -9.78
CA ALA A 60 -26.28 -14.49 -9.76
C ALA A 60 -26.72 -15.39 -10.92
N ASP A 61 -27.74 -14.99 -11.68
CA ASP A 61 -28.31 -15.71 -12.82
C ASP A 61 -27.68 -15.30 -14.18
N GLN A 62 -26.73 -14.36 -14.20
CA GLN A 62 -26.04 -13.93 -15.41
C GLN A 62 -24.63 -14.50 -15.51
N PRO A 63 -24.12 -14.74 -16.74
CA PRO A 63 -22.74 -15.13 -16.93
C PRO A 63 -21.79 -14.05 -16.37
N PRO A 64 -20.64 -14.44 -15.78
CA PRO A 64 -19.66 -13.51 -15.25
C PRO A 64 -19.27 -12.47 -16.30
N ALA A 65 -19.17 -11.20 -15.90
CA ALA A 65 -18.51 -10.23 -16.78
C ALA A 65 -17.03 -10.63 -16.90
N VAL A 66 -16.43 -10.36 -18.06
CA VAL A 66 -14.98 -10.48 -18.23
C VAL A 66 -14.33 -9.54 -17.23
N ALA A 67 -13.56 -10.09 -16.28
CA ALA A 67 -12.81 -9.29 -15.33
C ALA A 67 -11.77 -8.46 -16.09
N ASP A 68 -11.61 -7.20 -15.73
CA ASP A 68 -10.61 -6.32 -16.34
C ASP A 68 -9.22 -6.48 -15.71
N ARG A 69 -9.05 -7.42 -14.77
CA ARG A 69 -7.81 -7.72 -14.06
C ARG A 69 -7.69 -9.23 -13.85
N GLU A 70 -6.47 -9.73 -13.89
CA GLU A 70 -6.14 -11.13 -13.67
C GLU A 70 -5.07 -11.29 -12.61
N PHE A 71 -5.10 -12.43 -11.89
CA PHE A 71 -4.11 -12.76 -10.87
C PHE A 71 -2.69 -12.77 -11.44
N ALA A 72 -2.45 -13.54 -12.50
CA ALA A 72 -1.14 -13.66 -13.13
C ALA A 72 -0.66 -12.33 -13.75
N TYR A 73 -1.57 -11.53 -14.31
CA TYR A 73 -1.23 -10.22 -14.87
C TYR A 73 -0.84 -9.23 -13.75
N THR A 74 -1.62 -9.19 -12.66
CA THR A 74 -1.32 -8.35 -11.48
C THR A 74 0.02 -8.73 -10.83
N LYS A 75 0.40 -10.01 -10.87
CA LYS A 75 1.71 -10.48 -10.39
C LYS A 75 2.87 -9.76 -11.06
N GLN A 76 2.77 -9.46 -12.36
CA GLN A 76 3.84 -8.79 -13.10
C GLN A 76 4.09 -7.37 -12.56
N TYR A 77 3.04 -6.65 -12.16
CA TYR A 77 3.16 -5.33 -11.53
C TYR A 77 3.73 -5.42 -10.12
N ARG A 78 3.36 -6.46 -9.36
CA ARG A 78 3.98 -6.75 -8.06
C ARG A 78 5.48 -7.00 -8.22
N ASP A 79 5.88 -7.84 -9.16
CA ASP A 79 7.30 -8.14 -9.40
C ASP A 79 8.08 -6.89 -9.83
N VAL A 80 7.52 -6.04 -10.71
CA VAL A 80 8.13 -4.74 -11.07
C VAL A 80 8.27 -3.81 -9.87
N CYS A 81 7.24 -3.73 -9.00
CA CYS A 81 7.30 -2.90 -7.79
C CYS A 81 8.42 -3.34 -6.84
N ILE A 82 8.61 -4.65 -6.67
CA ILE A 82 9.71 -5.23 -5.89
C ILE A 82 11.06 -4.88 -6.51
N ASP A 83 11.22 -5.04 -7.82
CA ASP A 83 12.47 -4.72 -8.51
C ASP A 83 12.82 -3.24 -8.37
N VAL A 84 11.86 -2.34 -8.57
CA VAL A 84 12.09 -0.90 -8.37
C VAL A 84 12.50 -0.62 -6.93
N GLY A 85 11.88 -1.25 -5.94
CA GLY A 85 12.31 -1.12 -4.54
C GLY A 85 13.77 -1.50 -4.32
N LYS A 86 14.23 -2.59 -4.95
CA LYS A 86 15.65 -3.00 -4.90
C LYS A 86 16.56 -1.98 -5.59
N ASP A 87 16.22 -1.58 -6.80
CA ASP A 87 16.99 -0.61 -7.61
C ASP A 87 17.15 0.72 -6.86
N GLU A 88 16.07 1.15 -6.20
CA GLU A 88 15.99 2.40 -5.44
C GLU A 88 16.47 2.29 -3.99
N ARG A 89 16.80 1.08 -3.51
CA ARG A 89 17.09 0.80 -2.09
C ARG A 89 15.99 1.33 -1.16
N VAL A 90 14.75 1.08 -1.52
CA VAL A 90 13.55 1.44 -0.77
C VAL A 90 12.90 0.16 -0.23
N PRO A 91 12.55 0.10 1.07
CA PRO A 91 11.84 -1.03 1.65
C PRO A 91 10.51 -1.31 0.94
N VAL A 92 10.16 -2.59 0.79
CA VAL A 92 8.93 -3.01 0.10
C VAL A 92 8.11 -3.93 0.99
N VAL A 93 6.84 -3.59 1.18
CA VAL A 93 5.83 -4.51 1.71
C VAL A 93 5.24 -5.30 0.55
N ASP A 94 5.66 -6.55 0.44
CA ASP A 94 5.10 -7.49 -0.54
C ASP A 94 3.81 -8.09 0.01
N THR A 95 2.69 -7.68 -0.59
CA THR A 95 1.34 -8.08 -0.18
C THR A 95 1.01 -9.53 -0.52
N TRP A 96 1.79 -10.19 -1.38
CA TRP A 96 1.50 -11.56 -1.82
C TRP A 96 1.81 -12.61 -0.75
N PRO A 97 3.02 -12.71 -0.18
CA PRO A 97 3.28 -13.62 0.93
C PRO A 97 2.46 -13.25 2.17
N LEU A 98 2.14 -11.97 2.36
CA LEU A 98 1.28 -11.51 3.46
C LEU A 98 -0.13 -12.12 3.42
N PHE A 99 -0.67 -12.31 2.22
CA PHE A 99 -2.03 -12.82 2.06
C PHE A 99 -2.08 -14.30 1.66
N LEU A 100 -1.14 -14.80 0.86
CA LEU A 100 -1.15 -16.15 0.28
C LEU A 100 -0.14 -17.10 0.93
N GLY A 101 0.70 -16.60 1.85
CA GLY A 101 1.81 -17.35 2.44
C GLY A 101 2.87 -17.74 1.41
N ASP A 102 3.72 -18.70 1.78
CA ASP A 102 4.90 -19.10 0.99
C ASP A 102 4.57 -19.69 -0.39
N SER A 103 3.36 -20.23 -0.55
CA SER A 103 2.92 -20.80 -1.83
C SER A 103 2.82 -19.76 -2.93
N LEU A 104 2.47 -18.51 -2.56
CA LEU A 104 2.08 -17.42 -3.46
C LEU A 104 0.99 -17.83 -4.48
N ALA A 105 0.35 -18.98 -4.27
CA ALA A 105 -0.63 -19.55 -5.18
C ALA A 105 -1.98 -18.89 -4.94
N PHE A 106 -2.78 -18.80 -6.00
CA PHE A 106 -4.13 -18.32 -5.87
C PHE A 106 -4.94 -19.25 -4.95
N ASP A 107 -5.54 -18.67 -3.91
CA ASP A 107 -6.45 -19.36 -3.00
C ASP A 107 -7.68 -18.47 -2.77
N ALA A 108 -8.79 -18.85 -3.39
CA ALA A 108 -10.06 -18.12 -3.26
C ALA A 108 -10.60 -18.15 -1.82
N GLY A 109 -10.37 -19.24 -1.08
CA GLY A 109 -10.81 -19.38 0.30
C GLY A 109 -10.05 -18.45 1.26
N VAL A 110 -8.79 -18.15 0.97
CA VAL A 110 -8.03 -17.14 1.70
C VAL A 110 -8.43 -15.73 1.24
N LEU A 111 -8.52 -15.50 -0.07
CA LEU A 111 -8.85 -14.18 -0.61
C LEU A 111 -10.28 -13.72 -0.29
N GLN A 112 -11.18 -14.63 0.09
CA GLN A 112 -12.54 -14.27 0.50
C GLN A 112 -12.58 -13.35 1.72
N ASP A 113 -11.68 -13.57 2.68
CA ASP A 113 -11.58 -12.78 3.91
C ASP A 113 -10.69 -11.55 3.72
N ILE A 114 -9.72 -11.65 2.80
CA ILE A 114 -8.77 -10.56 2.51
C ILE A 114 -9.41 -9.47 1.63
N LEU A 115 -10.29 -9.85 0.69
CA LEU A 115 -10.87 -8.95 -0.32
C LEU A 115 -12.39 -8.85 -0.18
N SER A 116 -12.94 -7.64 -0.23
CA SER A 116 -14.38 -7.40 -0.09
C SER A 116 -15.16 -7.75 -1.37
N ASP A 117 -14.63 -7.37 -2.52
CA ASP A 117 -15.26 -7.56 -3.84
C ASP A 117 -14.35 -8.26 -4.86
N GLY A 118 -13.25 -8.85 -4.37
CA GLY A 118 -12.20 -9.45 -5.20
C GLY A 118 -11.09 -8.50 -5.64
N LEU A 119 -11.18 -7.20 -5.33
CA LEU A 119 -10.11 -6.22 -5.59
C LEU A 119 -9.76 -5.37 -4.36
N HIS A 120 -10.76 -4.81 -3.69
CA HIS A 120 -10.55 -3.95 -2.52
C HIS A 120 -10.28 -4.78 -1.28
N LEU A 121 -9.35 -4.33 -0.43
CA LEU A 121 -9.09 -5.00 0.84
C LEU A 121 -10.32 -4.91 1.75
N ALA A 122 -10.72 -6.05 2.30
CA ALA A 122 -11.66 -6.12 3.41
C ALA A 122 -10.99 -5.70 4.72
N ALA A 123 -11.73 -5.75 5.82
CA ALA A 123 -11.21 -5.39 7.15
C ALA A 123 -9.96 -6.21 7.53
N GLU A 124 -9.99 -7.52 7.29
CA GLU A 124 -8.86 -8.41 7.61
C GLU A 124 -7.63 -8.12 6.72
N GLY A 125 -7.85 -7.89 5.42
CA GLY A 125 -6.77 -7.47 4.51
C GLY A 125 -6.09 -6.16 4.94
N ASN A 126 -6.89 -5.15 5.31
CA ASN A 126 -6.36 -3.88 5.83
C ASN A 126 -5.62 -4.06 7.17
N LYS A 127 -6.13 -4.89 8.07
CA LYS A 127 -5.50 -5.18 9.36
C LYS A 127 -4.11 -5.81 9.18
N ARG A 128 -4.01 -6.83 8.31
CA ARG A 128 -2.73 -7.50 8.01
C ARG A 128 -1.75 -6.55 7.34
N LEU A 129 -2.20 -5.75 6.36
CA LEU A 129 -1.36 -4.76 5.70
C LEU A 129 -0.86 -3.69 6.68
N GLY A 130 -1.75 -3.13 7.50
CA GLY A 130 -1.39 -2.13 8.50
C GLY A 130 -0.35 -2.64 9.49
N LYS A 131 -0.50 -3.88 9.97
CA LYS A 131 0.51 -4.52 10.81
C LYS A 131 1.85 -4.67 10.08
N ALA A 132 1.85 -5.20 8.85
CA ALA A 132 3.08 -5.40 8.07
C ALA A 132 3.81 -4.09 7.76
N VAL A 133 3.06 -3.02 7.47
CA VAL A 133 3.62 -1.67 7.30
C VAL A 133 4.25 -1.17 8.60
N LEU A 134 3.55 -1.29 9.72
CA LEU A 134 4.08 -0.85 11.03
C LEU A 134 5.33 -1.66 11.42
N ASP A 135 5.30 -2.99 11.26
CA ASP A 135 6.45 -3.85 11.56
C ASP A 135 7.68 -3.43 10.73
N LEU A 136 7.50 -3.14 9.44
CA LEU A 136 8.59 -2.69 8.56
C LEU A 136 9.07 -1.28 8.93
N VAL A 137 8.16 -0.36 9.26
CA VAL A 137 8.53 0.98 9.74
C VAL A 137 9.35 0.90 11.02
N LEU A 138 8.95 0.08 11.99
CA LEU A 138 9.69 -0.10 13.25
C LEU A 138 11.06 -0.76 13.03
N LEU A 139 11.19 -1.62 12.02
CA LEU A 139 12.46 -2.25 11.65
C LEU A 139 13.42 -1.25 10.99
N GLU A 140 12.93 -0.49 10.01
CA GLU A 140 13.76 0.41 9.18
C GLU A 140 14.00 1.76 9.86
N TRP A 141 13.01 2.27 10.58
CA TRP A 141 12.99 3.59 11.21
C TRP A 141 12.42 3.53 12.63
N PRO A 142 13.16 2.96 13.60
CA PRO A 142 12.71 2.84 14.99
C PRO A 142 12.33 4.17 15.65
N ASP A 143 12.86 5.29 15.15
CA ASP A 143 12.50 6.63 15.63
C ASP A 143 11.11 7.11 15.17
N LEU A 144 10.43 6.34 14.29
CA LEU A 144 9.02 6.50 13.96
C LEU A 144 8.09 5.62 14.80
N ASP A 145 8.59 5.02 15.88
CA ASP A 145 7.75 4.25 16.79
C ASP A 145 6.67 5.15 17.42
N PRO A 146 5.37 4.92 17.16
CA PRO A 146 4.30 5.76 17.68
C PRO A 146 4.26 5.81 19.22
N GLU A 147 4.79 4.80 19.91
CA GLU A 147 4.84 4.75 21.37
C GLU A 147 6.05 5.50 21.96
N ALA A 148 7.11 5.73 21.16
CA ALA A 148 8.33 6.42 21.58
C ALA A 148 8.44 7.84 21.02
N MET A 149 7.75 8.14 19.91
CA MET A 149 7.79 9.45 19.27
C MET A 149 7.26 10.54 20.21
N PRO A 150 7.96 11.68 20.32
CA PRO A 150 7.45 12.79 21.10
C PRO A 150 6.22 13.39 20.43
N SER A 151 5.20 13.70 21.22
CA SER A 151 4.07 14.50 20.75
C SER A 151 4.56 15.86 20.24
N VAL A 152 4.08 16.25 19.06
CA VAL A 152 4.40 17.57 18.47
C VAL A 152 3.93 18.70 19.39
N LEU A 153 2.80 18.49 20.08
CA LEU A 153 2.22 19.43 21.03
C LEU A 153 2.05 18.76 22.40
N PRO A 154 1.99 19.55 23.48
CA PRO A 154 1.71 19.06 24.83
C PRO A 154 0.37 18.30 24.90
N TRP A 155 0.26 17.38 25.85
CA TRP A 155 -1.02 16.78 26.19
C TRP A 155 -1.98 17.84 26.74
N HIS A 156 -3.28 17.71 26.44
CA HIS A 156 -4.23 18.80 26.65
C HIS A 156 -4.38 19.26 28.12
N GLY A 157 -4.12 18.40 29.11
CA GLY A 157 -4.14 18.80 30.51
C GLY A 157 -2.77 19.23 31.08
N ASP A 158 -1.71 19.17 30.28
CA ASP A 158 -0.44 19.86 30.56
C ASP A 158 -0.47 21.31 30.05
N VAL A 159 -1.59 21.73 29.44
CA VAL A 159 -1.74 23.09 28.90
C VAL A 159 -1.99 24.09 30.03
N ASP A 160 -1.03 24.98 30.26
CA ASP A 160 -1.24 26.14 31.13
C ASP A 160 -2.11 27.17 30.39
N LYS A 161 -3.37 27.24 30.79
CA LYS A 161 -4.36 28.18 30.24
C LYS A 161 -4.01 29.65 30.49
N THR A 162 -3.08 29.92 31.39
CA THR A 162 -2.60 31.26 31.71
C THR A 162 -1.31 31.64 30.95
N ALA A 163 -0.64 30.66 30.33
CA ALA A 163 0.61 30.82 29.59
C ALA A 163 0.57 30.02 28.27
N ILE A 164 -0.45 30.28 27.46
CA ILE A 164 -0.75 29.52 26.24
C ILE A 164 0.43 29.55 25.23
N PRO A 165 0.99 30.72 24.85
CA PRO A 165 2.12 30.75 23.92
C PRO A 165 3.34 29.97 24.42
N GLU A 166 3.66 30.06 25.71
CA GLU A 166 4.80 29.40 26.33
C GLU A 166 4.61 27.88 26.41
N THR A 167 3.37 27.44 26.66
CA THR A 167 3.02 26.02 26.68
C THR A 167 3.25 25.37 25.32
N PHE A 168 2.84 26.03 24.23
CA PHE A 168 2.95 25.47 22.88
C PHE A 168 4.31 25.71 22.21
N PHE A 169 4.97 26.83 22.47
CA PHE A 169 6.15 27.26 21.73
C PHE A 169 7.39 27.52 22.60
N GLY A 170 7.28 27.47 23.92
CA GLY A 170 8.38 27.75 24.85
C GLY A 170 9.49 26.70 24.87
N ARG A 171 9.25 25.50 24.32
CA ARG A 171 10.25 24.43 24.17
C ARG A 171 11.07 24.51 22.88
N VAL A 172 10.86 25.52 22.02
CA VAL A 172 11.71 25.73 20.85
C VAL A 172 13.04 26.36 21.28
N ARG A 173 14.00 25.55 21.74
CA ARG A 173 15.42 25.92 21.81
C ARG A 173 16.31 24.71 21.52
N GLY A 174 17.04 24.78 20.40
CA GLY A 174 18.19 23.93 20.09
C GLY A 174 17.99 23.08 18.86
#